data_AF-A0AAU2A8L6-F1
#
_entry.id   AF-A0AAU2A8L6-F1
#
_cell.length_a   1.000
_cell.length_b   1.000
_cell.length_c   1.000
_cell.angle_alpha   90.00
_cell.angle_beta   90.00
_cell.angle_gamma   90.00
#
_symmetry.space_group_name_H-M   'P 1'
#
loop_
_entity.id
_entity.type
_entity.pdbx_description
1 polymer ?
#
loop_
_entity_poly.entity_id
_entity_poly.type
_entity_poly.pdbx_seq_one_letter_code
_entity_poly.pdbx_strand_id
1 'polypeptide(L)'
;MELRQATSGTCLALAYERLELRAIKDNTYRSYLQTLRALEIEDLPIEKATVRELGRRLSTVITQSTRRKHAVNLQACLGVKVSTPAPKQKLYDLPSVQEVREAFAESKYRPHVYGMTFAGMRIGESLVNQPLKGNVVNIDRQRTPQNAITPAKTTGPVFVPEWFAEEYATYELGAINHATVYRGVKRRAKKELGIELNPHALRHLFATNLVQLGAPPEVLRRQMRHHDVAVSLRYYVQTTEDDITSVMARFA
;
A
#
# COMPACT_ATOMS: atom_id res chain seq x y z
N MET A 1 16.12 36.26 8.07
CA MET A 1 17.21 36.04 9.04
C MET A 1 16.72 35.00 10.02
N GLU A 2 17.34 33.87 10.28
CA GLU A 2 18.68 33.33 10.01
C GLU A 2 18.57 31.80 10.09
N LEU A 3 19.22 31.09 9.17
CA LEU A 3 19.77 29.74 9.34
C LEU A 3 20.61 29.45 8.09
N ARG A 4 21.66 30.26 7.94
CA ARG A 4 22.81 29.95 7.09
C ARG A 4 24.05 30.04 7.97
N GLN A 5 24.07 29.29 9.06
CA GLN A 5 25.35 28.88 9.61
C GLN A 5 25.81 27.69 8.78
N ALA A 6 26.98 27.84 8.19
CA ALA A 6 27.59 26.88 7.30
C ALA A 6 27.80 25.55 8.01
N THR A 7 26.90 24.59 7.80
CA THR A 7 27.19 23.18 8.07
C THR A 7 28.10 22.68 6.95
N SER A 8 29.41 22.80 7.15
CA SER A 8 30.39 22.00 6.43
C SER A 8 30.10 20.53 6.74
N GLY A 9 29.34 19.89 5.86
CA GLY A 9 28.83 18.53 6.06
C GLY A 9 28.21 17.98 4.79
N THR A 10 27.97 16.68 4.79
CA THR A 10 27.32 15.98 3.67
C THR A 10 25.81 15.99 3.83
N CYS A 11 25.08 15.77 2.74
CA CYS A 11 23.61 15.61 2.80
C CYS A 11 23.19 14.48 3.75
N LEU A 12 23.99 13.41 3.85
CA LEU A 12 23.72 12.31 4.78
C LEU A 12 23.80 12.77 6.24
N ALA A 13 24.82 13.55 6.61
CA ALA A 13 24.97 14.08 7.96
C ALA A 13 23.78 14.96 8.36
N LEU A 14 23.38 15.89 7.46
CA LEU A 14 22.20 16.74 7.68
C LEU A 14 20.90 15.92 7.80
N ALA A 15 20.77 14.86 6.99
CA ALA A 15 19.60 14.00 7.08
C ALA A 15 19.54 13.28 8.42
N TYR A 16 20.64 12.75 8.94
CA TYR A 16 20.66 12.13 10.28
C TYR A 16 20.20 13.12 11.35
N GLU A 17 20.82 14.31 11.40
CA GLU A 17 20.47 15.37 12.35
C GLU A 17 18.96 15.67 12.32
N ARG A 18 18.39 15.86 11.13
CA ARG A 18 16.97 16.23 10.99
C ARG A 18 16.01 15.09 11.25
N LEU A 19 16.41 13.85 10.97
CA LEU A 19 15.53 12.69 11.13
C LEU A 19 15.51 12.17 12.57
N GLU A 20 16.62 12.28 13.30
CA GLU A 20 16.71 11.88 14.72
C GLU A 20 15.87 12.77 15.63
N LEU A 21 15.69 14.05 15.26
CA LEU A 21 14.82 14.98 15.97
C LEU A 21 13.31 14.71 15.77
N ARG A 22 12.94 13.72 14.95
CA ARG A 22 11.54 13.45 14.58
C ARG A 22 11.08 12.10 15.09
N ALA A 23 9.90 12.07 15.70
CA ALA A 23 9.21 10.83 16.05
C ALA A 23 8.63 10.15 14.79
N ILE A 24 9.48 9.43 14.05
CA ILE A 24 9.10 8.69 12.82
C ILE A 24 9.35 7.19 12.97
N LYS A 25 8.58 6.38 12.25
CA LYS A 25 8.74 4.92 12.22
C LYS A 25 10.01 4.52 11.46
N ASP A 26 10.68 3.45 11.88
CA ASP A 26 11.90 2.91 11.25
C ASP A 26 11.80 2.73 9.74
N ASN A 27 10.66 2.24 9.24
CA ASN A 27 10.49 2.04 7.80
C ASN A 27 10.46 3.36 7.01
N THR A 28 9.92 4.42 7.62
CA THR A 28 9.94 5.77 7.05
C THR A 28 11.35 6.33 7.07
N TYR A 29 12.06 6.18 8.19
CA TYR A 29 13.46 6.57 8.34
C TYR A 29 14.36 5.91 7.29
N ARG A 30 14.26 4.58 7.12
CA ARG A 30 15.00 3.84 6.08
C ARG A 30 14.64 4.31 4.68
N SER A 31 13.36 4.58 4.40
CA SER A 31 12.95 5.08 3.08
C SER A 31 13.52 6.47 2.76
N TYR A 32 13.73 7.30 3.78
CA TYR A 32 14.36 8.61 3.64
C TYR A 32 15.83 8.46 3.27
N LEU A 33 16.60 7.66 4.03
CA LEU A 33 18.01 7.41 3.72
C LEU A 33 18.20 6.71 2.36
N GLN A 34 17.33 5.75 2.01
CA GLN A 34 17.36 5.09 0.71
C GLN A 34 17.17 6.08 -0.45
N THR A 35 16.50 7.21 -0.22
CA THR A 35 16.37 8.26 -1.25
C THR A 35 17.70 8.94 -1.53
N LEU A 36 18.51 9.19 -0.50
CA LEU A 36 19.83 9.80 -0.68
C LEU A 36 20.75 8.87 -1.49
N ARG A 37 20.71 7.56 -1.20
CA ARG A 37 21.41 6.52 -1.98
C ARG A 37 20.95 6.47 -3.42
N ALA A 38 19.64 6.37 -3.63
CA ALA A 38 19.07 6.21 -4.96
C ALA A 38 19.34 7.41 -5.88
N LEU A 39 19.59 8.59 -5.30
CA LEU A 39 19.95 9.81 -6.02
C LEU A 39 21.45 10.07 -6.03
N GLU A 40 22.26 9.23 -5.37
CA GLU A 40 23.71 9.36 -5.25
C GLU A 40 24.14 10.72 -4.66
N ILE A 41 23.47 11.13 -3.59
CA ILE A 41 23.72 12.42 -2.94
C ILE A 41 24.16 12.29 -1.48
N GLU A 42 24.41 11.08 -0.96
CA GLU A 42 24.82 10.90 0.45
C GLU A 42 26.06 11.74 0.80
N ASP A 43 27.08 11.69 -0.06
CA ASP A 43 28.35 12.41 0.13
C ASP A 43 28.35 13.81 -0.50
N LEU A 44 27.23 14.26 -1.08
CA LEU A 44 27.15 15.58 -1.69
C LEU A 44 27.25 16.65 -0.59
N PRO A 45 28.19 17.62 -0.69
CA PRO A 45 28.25 18.73 0.24
C PRO A 45 26.95 19.53 0.23
N ILE A 46 26.49 19.95 1.41
CA ILE A 46 25.19 20.62 1.58
C ILE A 46 25.09 21.87 0.71
N GLU A 47 26.17 22.66 0.57
CA GLU A 47 26.19 23.85 -0.29
C GLU A 47 25.99 23.54 -1.78
N LYS A 48 26.30 22.32 -2.22
CA LYS A 48 26.11 21.86 -3.60
C LYS A 48 24.72 21.26 -3.83
N ALA A 49 23.96 20.96 -2.78
CA ALA A 49 22.60 20.40 -2.84
C ALA A 49 21.54 21.45 -3.21
N THR A 50 21.81 22.23 -4.27
CA THR A 50 20.90 23.25 -4.79
C THR A 50 19.63 22.62 -5.38
N VAL A 51 18.55 23.42 -5.47
CA VAL A 51 17.30 22.99 -6.13
C VAL A 51 17.54 22.48 -7.55
N ARG A 52 18.48 23.12 -8.28
CA ARG A 52 18.86 22.70 -9.64
C ARG A 52 19.53 21.33 -9.65
N GLU A 53 20.50 21.10 -8.76
CA GLU A 53 21.20 19.80 -8.70
C GLU A 53 20.26 18.68 -8.26
N LEU A 54 19.44 18.91 -7.22
CA LEU A 54 18.45 17.93 -6.78
C LEU A 54 17.39 17.66 -7.87
N GLY A 55 16.96 18.68 -8.60
CA GLY A 55 16.07 18.53 -9.75
C GLY A 55 16.69 17.68 -10.87
N ARG A 56 17.98 17.90 -11.17
CA ARG A 56 18.75 17.09 -12.13
C ARG A 56 18.82 15.64 -11.69
N ARG A 57 19.15 15.36 -10.43
CA ARG A 57 19.17 14.00 -9.87
C ARG A 57 17.79 13.34 -9.90
N LEU A 58 16.73 14.07 -9.57
CA LEU A 58 15.36 13.53 -9.65
C LEU A 58 14.93 13.17 -11.08
N SER A 59 15.47 13.86 -12.08
CA SER A 59 15.13 13.60 -13.48
C SER A 59 15.60 12.22 -13.98
N THR A 60 16.62 11.64 -13.35
CA THR A 60 17.10 10.28 -13.67
C THR A 60 16.10 9.21 -13.24
N VAL A 61 15.18 9.52 -12.31
CA VAL A 61 14.15 8.61 -11.84
C VAL A 61 13.03 8.54 -12.88
N ILE A 62 12.93 7.41 -13.57
CA ILE A 62 11.98 7.18 -14.68
C ILE A 62 10.53 7.24 -14.20
N THR A 63 10.19 6.52 -13.14
CA THR A 63 8.80 6.40 -12.67
C THR A 63 8.35 7.66 -11.92
N GLN A 64 7.28 8.31 -12.39
CA GLN A 64 6.72 9.53 -11.80
C GLN A 64 6.37 9.38 -10.30
N SER A 65 5.79 8.25 -9.90
CA SER A 65 5.44 8.00 -8.49
C SER A 65 6.67 7.88 -7.60
N THR A 66 7.71 7.19 -8.07
CA THR A 66 9.00 7.08 -7.39
C THR A 66 9.71 8.44 -7.33
N ARG A 67 9.68 9.22 -8.42
CA ARG A 67 10.22 10.59 -8.44
C ARG A 67 9.52 11.49 -7.43
N ARG A 68 8.19 11.45 -7.38
CA ARG A 68 7.37 12.17 -6.38
C ARG A 68 7.73 11.75 -4.96
N LYS A 69 7.86 10.45 -4.69
CA LYS A 69 8.32 9.93 -3.38
C LYS A 69 9.67 10.53 -3.00
N HIS A 70 10.64 10.49 -3.91
CA HIS A 70 11.97 11.04 -3.64
C HIS A 70 11.94 12.56 -3.42
N ALA A 71 11.15 13.31 -4.19
CA ALA A 71 10.96 14.76 -3.98
C ALA A 71 10.46 15.09 -2.56
N VAL A 72 9.44 14.36 -2.07
CA VAL A 72 8.92 14.54 -0.70
C VAL A 72 9.97 14.15 0.35
N ASN A 73 10.71 13.06 0.11
CA ASN A 73 11.75 12.61 1.02
C ASN A 73 12.92 13.59 1.10
N LEU A 74 13.31 14.21 -0.02
CA LEU A 74 14.35 15.27 -0.03
C LEU A 74 13.95 16.46 0.82
N GLN A 75 12.68 16.88 0.76
CA GLN A 75 12.18 17.94 1.65
C GLN A 75 12.26 17.52 3.12
N ALA A 76 11.94 16.26 3.44
CA ALA A 76 12.04 15.74 4.80
C ALA A 76 13.49 15.62 5.32
N CYS A 77 14.43 15.18 4.47
CA CYS A 77 15.83 14.98 4.81
C CYS A 77 16.64 16.27 4.85
N LEU A 78 16.45 17.15 3.86
CA LEU A 78 17.33 18.31 3.61
C LEU A 78 16.61 19.64 3.81
N GLY A 79 15.27 19.64 3.92
CA GLY A 79 14.45 20.85 3.99
C GLY A 79 14.35 21.61 2.67
N VAL A 80 14.91 21.07 1.59
CA VAL A 80 14.89 21.71 0.27
C VAL A 80 13.61 21.29 -0.46
N LYS A 81 12.77 22.27 -0.80
CA LYS A 81 11.56 22.02 -1.59
C LYS A 81 11.93 21.95 -3.07
N VAL A 82 11.65 20.81 -3.69
CA VAL A 82 11.88 20.54 -5.11
C VAL A 82 10.56 20.30 -5.84
N SER A 83 10.55 20.48 -7.17
CA SER A 83 9.36 20.26 -7.99
C SER A 83 8.84 18.84 -7.80
N THR A 84 7.55 18.74 -7.46
CA THR A 84 6.90 17.47 -7.13
C THR A 84 5.86 17.17 -8.21
N PRO A 85 6.04 16.11 -9.03
CA PRO A 85 5.09 15.75 -10.07
C PRO A 85 3.67 15.54 -9.50
N ALA A 86 2.64 15.85 -10.28
CA ALA A 86 1.26 15.54 -9.91
C ALA A 86 1.07 14.03 -9.64
N PRO A 87 0.19 13.64 -8.70
CA PRO A 87 -0.11 12.24 -8.48
C PRO A 87 -0.78 11.64 -9.72
N LYS A 88 -0.24 10.53 -10.23
CA LYS A 88 -0.86 9.75 -11.30
C LYS A 88 -1.70 8.63 -10.68
N GLN A 89 -2.99 8.58 -11.02
CA GLN A 89 -3.85 7.48 -10.61
C GLN A 89 -3.43 6.19 -11.34
N LYS A 90 -3.45 5.06 -10.63
CA LYS A 90 -3.10 3.75 -11.19
C LYS A 90 -4.38 3.01 -11.56
N LEU A 91 -4.49 2.63 -12.83
CA LEU A 91 -5.48 1.66 -13.28
C LEU A 91 -4.94 0.25 -13.01
N TYR A 92 -5.79 -0.60 -12.46
CA TYR A 92 -5.46 -1.99 -12.19
C TYR A 92 -6.26 -2.85 -13.16
N ASP A 93 -5.57 -3.73 -13.88
CA ASP A 93 -6.18 -4.89 -14.51
C ASP A 93 -6.44 -5.92 -13.40
N LEU A 94 -7.71 -6.08 -13.03
CA LEU A 94 -8.12 -6.89 -11.88
C LEU A 94 -8.90 -8.13 -12.38
N PRO A 95 -8.54 -9.33 -11.91
CA PRO A 95 -9.33 -10.52 -12.17
C PRO A 95 -10.65 -10.46 -11.40
N SER A 96 -11.62 -11.25 -11.80
CA SER A 96 -12.83 -11.49 -11.01
C SER A 96 -12.50 -12.18 -9.69
N VAL A 97 -13.40 -12.03 -8.72
CA VAL A 97 -13.30 -12.72 -7.42
C VAL A 97 -13.27 -14.24 -7.60
N GLN A 98 -14.03 -14.77 -8.58
CA GLN A 98 -14.11 -16.20 -8.84
C GLN A 98 -12.79 -16.75 -9.39
N GLU A 99 -12.18 -16.08 -10.38
CA GLU A 99 -10.87 -16.46 -10.91
C GLU A 99 -9.79 -16.50 -9.82
N VAL A 100 -9.82 -15.53 -8.89
CA VAL A 100 -8.90 -15.53 -7.74
C VAL A 100 -9.14 -16.71 -6.81
N ARG A 101 -10.41 -17.10 -6.57
CA ARG A 101 -10.72 -18.28 -5.75
C ARG A 101 -10.16 -19.54 -6.40
N GLU A 102 -10.49 -19.77 -7.66
CA GLU A 102 -10.08 -20.97 -8.39
C GLU A 102 -8.55 -21.06 -8.51
N ALA A 103 -7.89 -19.97 -8.91
CA ALA A 103 -6.44 -19.96 -9.07
C ALA A 103 -5.70 -20.24 -7.75
N PHE A 104 -6.26 -19.87 -6.60
CA PHE A 104 -5.60 -20.02 -5.30
C PHE A 104 -6.19 -21.10 -4.39
N ALA A 105 -7.24 -21.82 -4.80
CA ALA A 105 -7.93 -22.83 -4.00
C ALA A 105 -6.96 -23.89 -3.43
N GLU A 106 -6.07 -24.43 -4.26
CA GLU A 106 -5.10 -25.46 -3.85
C GLU A 106 -3.71 -24.86 -3.51
N SER A 107 -3.66 -23.57 -3.19
CA SER A 107 -2.41 -22.87 -2.90
C SER A 107 -2.13 -22.77 -1.41
N LYS A 108 -0.88 -22.97 -1.00
CA LYS A 108 -0.42 -22.58 0.34
C LYS A 108 -0.57 -21.09 0.64
N TYR A 109 -0.79 -20.25 -0.38
CA TYR A 109 -1.05 -18.82 -0.19
C TYR A 109 -2.54 -18.48 -0.04
N ARG A 110 -3.44 -19.48 -0.14
CA ARG A 110 -4.90 -19.34 -0.05
C ARG A 110 -5.33 -18.49 1.15
N PRO A 111 -4.86 -18.76 2.40
CA PRO A 111 -5.33 -17.99 3.55
C PRO A 111 -5.05 -16.49 3.43
N HIS A 112 -3.88 -16.15 2.88
CA HIS A 112 -3.47 -14.75 2.71
C HIS A 112 -4.23 -14.08 1.57
N VAL A 113 -4.35 -14.77 0.43
CA VAL A 113 -5.07 -14.25 -0.74
C VAL A 113 -6.52 -14.02 -0.39
N TYR A 114 -7.17 -15.00 0.23
CA TYR A 114 -8.58 -14.91 0.59
C TYR A 114 -8.81 -13.84 1.67
N GLY A 115 -7.93 -13.72 2.67
CA GLY A 115 -8.00 -12.61 3.62
C GLY A 115 -7.93 -11.23 2.93
N MET A 116 -7.11 -11.08 1.89
CA MET A 116 -7.04 -9.81 1.13
C MET A 116 -8.25 -9.60 0.21
N THR A 117 -8.78 -10.66 -0.39
CA THR A 117 -9.91 -10.61 -1.35
C THR A 117 -11.28 -10.52 -0.69
N PHE A 118 -11.50 -11.16 0.47
CA PHE A 118 -12.81 -11.27 1.11
C PHE A 118 -12.94 -10.46 2.40
N ALA A 119 -11.82 -10.10 3.04
CA ALA A 119 -11.82 -9.27 4.24
C ALA A 119 -11.04 -7.94 4.05
N GLY A 120 -10.62 -7.67 2.80
CA GLY A 120 -9.84 -6.49 2.47
C GLY A 120 -8.58 -6.34 3.33
N MET A 121 -7.97 -7.43 3.81
CA MET A 121 -6.76 -7.33 4.64
C MET A 121 -5.61 -6.69 3.87
N ARG A 122 -4.71 -6.01 4.57
CA ARG A 122 -3.35 -5.76 4.03
C ARG A 122 -2.54 -7.04 4.15
N ILE A 123 -1.53 -7.21 3.30
CA ILE A 123 -0.61 -8.37 3.39
C ILE A 123 -0.05 -8.57 4.80
N GLY A 124 0.33 -7.51 5.52
CA GLY A 124 0.80 -7.64 6.91
C GLY A 124 -0.28 -8.16 7.87
N GLU A 125 -1.53 -7.79 7.66
CA GLU A 125 -2.68 -8.22 8.47
C GLU A 125 -3.06 -9.67 8.16
N SER A 126 -2.90 -10.11 6.90
CA SER A 126 -3.20 -11.49 6.48
C SER A 126 -2.14 -12.51 6.92
N LEU A 127 -1.03 -12.07 7.51
CA LEU A 127 0.08 -12.92 7.99
C LEU A 127 -0.03 -13.28 9.48
N VAL A 128 -1.15 -12.95 10.10
CA VAL A 128 -1.43 -13.18 11.52
C VAL A 128 -2.89 -13.52 11.67
N ASN A 129 -3.18 -14.47 12.57
CA ASN A 129 -4.55 -14.83 12.91
C ASN A 129 -5.21 -13.65 13.61
N GLN A 130 -6.36 -13.24 13.08
CA GLN A 130 -7.17 -12.15 13.60
C GLN A 130 -8.31 -12.76 14.42
N PRO A 131 -8.74 -12.14 15.53
CA PRO A 131 -9.91 -12.60 16.25
C PRO A 131 -11.15 -12.69 15.36
N LEU A 132 -11.84 -13.83 15.40
CA LEU A 132 -13.08 -14.10 14.67
C LEU A 132 -14.23 -14.26 15.67
N LYS A 133 -15.38 -13.61 15.41
CA LYS A 133 -16.63 -13.81 16.16
C LYS A 133 -17.79 -13.88 15.18
N GLY A 134 -18.37 -15.07 15.00
CA GLY A 134 -19.33 -15.32 13.92
C GLY A 134 -18.67 -15.00 12.58
N ASN A 135 -19.33 -14.20 11.74
CA ASN A 135 -18.81 -13.73 10.47
C ASN A 135 -18.04 -12.41 10.53
N VAL A 136 -17.56 -12.02 11.72
CA VAL A 136 -16.83 -10.76 11.92
C VAL A 136 -15.37 -11.04 12.26
N VAL A 137 -14.47 -10.63 11.37
CA VAL A 137 -13.02 -10.67 11.59
C VAL A 137 -12.58 -9.32 12.15
N ASN A 138 -12.07 -9.29 13.37
CA ASN A 138 -11.57 -8.06 13.99
C ASN A 138 -10.08 -7.86 13.68
N ILE A 139 -9.76 -6.90 12.82
CA ILE A 139 -8.37 -6.64 12.43
C ILE A 139 -7.71 -5.77 13.49
N ASP A 140 -6.76 -6.32 14.23
CA ASP A 140 -6.08 -5.60 15.33
C ASP A 140 -4.55 -5.60 15.22
N ARG A 141 -3.97 -6.57 14.50
CA ARG A 141 -2.53 -6.80 14.42
C ARG A 141 -2.03 -7.00 13.00
N GLN A 142 -0.74 -6.81 12.80
CA GLN A 142 -0.04 -7.06 11.54
C GLN A 142 1.37 -7.59 11.79
N ARG A 143 1.87 -8.42 10.87
CA ARG A 143 3.26 -8.81 10.80
C ARG A 143 4.03 -7.85 9.90
N THR A 144 5.08 -7.24 10.42
CA THR A 144 5.96 -6.35 9.65
C THR A 144 6.85 -7.15 8.70
N PRO A 145 7.46 -6.50 7.68
CA PRO A 145 8.48 -7.15 6.85
C PRO A 145 9.68 -7.71 7.63
N GLN A 146 9.91 -7.22 8.86
CA GLN A 146 10.93 -7.70 9.80
C GLN A 146 10.43 -8.86 10.67
N ASN A 147 9.26 -9.44 10.33
CA ASN A 147 8.65 -10.56 11.02
C ASN A 147 8.14 -10.26 12.44
N ALA A 148 8.16 -9.00 12.88
CA ALA A 148 7.63 -8.58 14.17
C ALA A 148 6.11 -8.41 14.11
N ILE A 149 5.39 -8.83 15.15
CA ILE A 149 3.95 -8.59 15.30
C ILE A 149 3.77 -7.23 15.97
N THR A 150 2.99 -6.37 15.35
CA THR A 150 2.70 -5.01 15.82
C THR A 150 1.21 -4.71 15.67
N PRO A 151 0.66 -3.72 16.37
CA PRO A 151 -0.69 -3.25 16.12
C PRO A 151 -0.89 -2.87 14.64
N ALA A 152 -2.06 -3.17 14.09
CA ALA A 152 -2.41 -2.77 12.72
C ALA A 152 -2.44 -1.24 12.61
N LYS A 153 -2.15 -0.72 11.41
CA LYS A 153 -2.22 0.74 11.17
C LYS A 153 -3.62 1.31 11.38
N THR A 154 -4.62 0.48 11.11
CA THR A 154 -6.04 0.79 11.26
C THR A 154 -6.68 -0.47 11.81
N THR A 155 -7.38 -0.35 12.93
CA THR A 155 -8.04 -1.48 13.58
C THR A 155 -9.54 -1.43 13.33
N GLY A 156 -10.21 -2.57 13.46
CA GLY A 156 -11.68 -2.61 13.48
C GLY A 156 -12.28 -3.87 12.84
N PRO A 157 -13.60 -4.03 13.01
CA PRO A 157 -14.34 -5.18 12.52
C PRO A 157 -14.49 -5.15 10.99
N VAL A 158 -14.48 -6.32 10.39
CA VAL A 158 -14.77 -6.57 8.99
C VAL A 158 -15.80 -7.69 8.93
N PHE A 159 -16.92 -7.42 8.26
CA PHE A 159 -17.95 -8.43 8.06
C PHE A 159 -17.63 -9.18 6.78
N VAL A 160 -17.57 -10.49 6.88
CA VAL A 160 -17.22 -11.37 5.76
C VAL A 160 -18.36 -12.35 5.46
N PRO A 161 -18.38 -12.97 4.26
CA PRO A 161 -19.33 -14.05 3.97
C PRO A 161 -19.19 -15.22 4.95
N GLU A 162 -20.31 -15.87 5.30
CA GLU A 162 -20.32 -16.97 6.29
C GLU A 162 -19.37 -18.10 5.90
N TRP A 163 -19.43 -18.55 4.64
CA TRP A 163 -18.54 -19.60 4.12
C TRP A 163 -17.06 -19.25 4.30
N PHE A 164 -16.69 -17.97 4.20
CA PHE A 164 -15.31 -17.54 4.39
C PHE A 164 -14.95 -17.46 5.87
N ALA A 165 -15.89 -17.09 6.75
CA ALA A 165 -15.67 -17.11 8.18
C ALA A 165 -15.43 -18.54 8.68
N GLU A 166 -16.25 -19.50 8.25
CA GLU A 166 -16.08 -20.92 8.51
C GLU A 166 -14.71 -21.42 8.04
N GLU A 167 -14.34 -21.09 6.80
CA GLU A 167 -13.03 -21.46 6.24
C GLU A 167 -11.88 -20.80 7.01
N TYR A 168 -11.99 -19.51 7.32
CA TYR A 168 -10.99 -18.73 8.05
C TYR A 168 -10.72 -19.28 9.46
N ALA A 169 -11.76 -19.79 10.13
CA ALA A 169 -11.65 -20.40 11.45
C ALA A 169 -10.71 -21.63 11.45
N THR A 170 -10.54 -22.29 10.30
CA THR A 170 -9.67 -23.46 10.15
C THR A 170 -8.22 -23.11 9.82
N TYR A 171 -7.91 -21.84 9.55
CA TYR A 171 -6.58 -21.45 9.08
C TYR A 171 -5.54 -21.44 10.20
N GLU A 172 -4.52 -22.28 10.02
CA GLU A 172 -3.30 -22.26 10.81
C GLU A 172 -2.20 -21.49 10.07
N LEU A 173 -2.08 -20.20 10.36
CA LEU A 173 -1.07 -19.35 9.73
C LEU A 173 0.33 -19.63 10.32
N GLY A 174 1.16 -20.33 9.55
CA GLY A 174 2.57 -20.53 9.87
C GLY A 174 3.41 -19.24 9.82
N ALA A 175 4.68 -19.34 10.22
CA ALA A 175 5.63 -18.22 10.24
C ALA A 175 6.16 -17.82 8.84
N ILE A 176 5.27 -17.60 7.88
CA ILE A 176 5.63 -17.18 6.54
C ILE A 176 5.91 -15.67 6.49
N ASN A 177 6.99 -15.30 5.81
CA ASN A 177 7.38 -13.90 5.68
C ASN A 177 6.58 -13.20 4.56
N HIS A 178 6.35 -11.90 4.74
CA HIS A 178 5.78 -10.97 3.77
C HIS A 178 6.38 -11.13 2.36
N ALA A 179 7.71 -11.17 2.24
CA ALA A 179 8.38 -11.30 0.93
C ALA A 179 8.06 -12.63 0.22
N THR A 180 7.78 -13.69 0.98
CA THR A 180 7.43 -15.01 0.45
C THR A 180 6.02 -14.99 -0.10
N VAL A 181 5.04 -14.48 0.66
CA VAL A 181 3.66 -14.32 0.17
C VAL A 181 3.62 -13.41 -1.05
N TYR A 182 4.30 -12.26 -1.00
CA TYR A 182 4.33 -11.31 -2.12
C TYR A 182 4.83 -11.95 -3.43
N ARG A 183 5.99 -12.62 -3.38
CA ARG A 183 6.56 -13.28 -4.56
C ARG A 183 5.72 -14.49 -4.99
N GLY A 184 5.20 -15.24 -4.02
CA GLY A 184 4.37 -16.42 -4.25
C GLY A 184 3.08 -16.10 -5.00
N VAL A 185 2.35 -15.10 -4.52
CA VAL A 185 1.12 -14.60 -5.16
C VAL A 185 1.41 -14.12 -6.57
N LYS A 186 2.45 -13.28 -6.76
CA LYS A 186 2.79 -12.76 -8.09
C LYS A 186 3.11 -13.88 -9.09
N ARG A 187 3.93 -14.86 -8.67
CA ARG A 187 4.31 -15.98 -9.54
C ARG A 187 3.12 -16.86 -9.90
N ARG A 188 2.27 -17.18 -8.92
CA ARG A 188 1.10 -18.03 -9.16
C ARG A 188 0.06 -17.33 -10.02
N ALA A 189 -0.25 -16.06 -9.76
CA ALA A 189 -1.16 -15.31 -10.60
C ALA A 189 -0.69 -15.23 -12.06
N LYS A 190 0.60 -14.99 -12.29
CA LYS A 190 1.15 -15.01 -13.66
C LYS A 190 1.00 -16.38 -14.33
N LYS A 191 1.14 -17.47 -13.57
CA LYS A 191 1.04 -18.84 -14.09
C LYS A 191 -0.40 -19.26 -14.38
N GLU A 192 -1.30 -19.05 -13.42
CA GLU A 192 -2.68 -19.58 -13.47
C GLU A 192 -3.65 -18.61 -14.16
N LEU A 193 -3.38 -17.29 -14.10
CA LEU A 193 -4.27 -16.25 -14.64
C LEU A 193 -3.62 -15.42 -15.77
N GLY A 194 -2.32 -15.60 -16.05
CA GLY A 194 -1.62 -14.79 -17.06
C GLY A 194 -1.35 -13.33 -16.68
N ILE A 195 -1.80 -12.87 -15.51
CA ILE A 195 -1.74 -11.46 -15.09
C ILE A 195 -0.69 -11.16 -14.01
N GLU A 196 -0.21 -9.91 -13.96
CA GLU A 196 0.65 -9.43 -12.88
C GLU A 196 -0.15 -8.97 -11.65
N LEU A 197 -0.63 -9.93 -10.86
CA LEU A 197 -1.32 -9.64 -9.60
C LEU A 197 -0.33 -9.46 -8.43
N ASN A 198 -0.56 -8.45 -7.60
CA ASN A 198 0.17 -8.25 -6.36
C ASN A 198 -0.78 -8.22 -5.14
N PRO A 199 -0.29 -8.47 -3.92
CA PRO A 199 -1.11 -8.47 -2.70
C PRO A 199 -1.95 -7.20 -2.50
N HIS A 200 -1.44 -6.03 -2.88
CA HIS A 200 -2.22 -4.80 -2.75
C HIS A 200 -3.37 -4.73 -3.76
N ALA A 201 -3.18 -5.28 -4.97
CA ALA A 201 -4.22 -5.38 -5.99
C ALA A 201 -5.38 -6.28 -5.54
N LEU A 202 -5.13 -7.35 -4.77
CA LEU A 202 -6.20 -8.17 -4.17
C LEU A 202 -7.08 -7.38 -3.19
N ARG A 203 -6.44 -6.53 -2.37
CA ARG A 203 -7.20 -5.61 -1.50
C ARG A 203 -7.97 -4.56 -2.32
N HIS A 204 -7.44 -4.12 -3.46
CA HIS A 204 -8.18 -3.27 -4.39
C HIS A 204 -9.38 -4.01 -4.99
N LEU A 205 -9.22 -5.27 -5.38
CA LEU A 205 -10.31 -6.12 -5.87
C LEU A 205 -11.46 -6.20 -4.87
N PHE A 206 -11.18 -6.40 -3.58
CA PHE A 206 -12.23 -6.36 -2.55
C PHE A 206 -13.03 -5.05 -2.56
N ALA A 207 -12.32 -3.91 -2.59
CA ALA A 207 -12.96 -2.60 -2.60
C ALA A 207 -13.76 -2.34 -3.89
N THR A 208 -13.19 -2.65 -5.05
CA THR A 208 -13.86 -2.51 -6.35
C THR A 208 -15.11 -3.40 -6.42
N ASN A 209 -15.03 -4.63 -5.94
CA ASN A 209 -16.18 -5.55 -5.91
C ASN A 209 -17.30 -5.03 -4.98
N LEU A 210 -16.98 -4.45 -3.83
CA LEU A 210 -17.98 -3.79 -2.98
C LEU A 210 -18.67 -2.61 -3.68
N VAL A 211 -17.91 -1.80 -4.42
CA VAL A 211 -18.46 -0.68 -5.20
C VAL A 211 -19.38 -1.20 -6.31
N GLN A 212 -18.97 -2.23 -7.04
CA GLN A 212 -19.79 -2.87 -8.09
C GLN A 212 -21.08 -3.47 -7.55
N LEU A 213 -21.06 -4.00 -6.31
CA LEU A 213 -22.24 -4.46 -5.59
C LEU A 213 -23.12 -3.31 -5.05
N GLY A 214 -22.77 -2.05 -5.33
CA GLY A 214 -23.56 -0.89 -4.92
C GLY A 214 -23.41 -0.52 -3.44
N ALA A 215 -22.34 -0.95 -2.78
CA ALA A 215 -22.10 -0.56 -1.38
C ALA A 215 -22.05 0.98 -1.26
N PRO A 216 -22.61 1.58 -0.20
CA PRO A 216 -22.43 3.00 0.09
C PRO A 216 -20.97 3.33 0.48
N PRO A 217 -20.47 4.58 0.23
CA PRO A 217 -19.10 4.96 0.56
C PRO A 217 -18.72 4.75 2.04
N GLU A 218 -19.67 4.94 2.95
CA GLU A 218 -19.47 4.71 4.39
C GLU A 218 -19.30 3.23 4.73
N VAL A 219 -20.05 2.35 4.06
CA VAL A 219 -19.88 0.88 4.19
C VAL A 219 -18.50 0.49 3.68
N LEU A 220 -18.11 0.96 2.49
CA LEU A 220 -16.78 0.71 1.95
C LEU A 220 -15.67 1.22 2.88
N ARG A 221 -15.81 2.44 3.43
CA ARG A 221 -14.84 3.02 4.38
C ARG A 221 -14.67 2.14 5.61
N ARG A 222 -15.78 1.66 6.21
CA ARG A 222 -15.75 0.78 7.39
C ARG A 222 -15.11 -0.56 7.07
N GLN A 223 -15.53 -1.23 5.99
CA GLN A 223 -14.97 -2.53 5.58
C GLN A 223 -13.48 -2.44 5.24
N MET A 224 -13.06 -1.37 4.56
CA MET A 224 -11.66 -1.11 4.24
C MET A 224 -10.87 -0.54 5.42
N ARG A 225 -11.52 -0.14 6.52
CA ARG A 225 -10.89 0.51 7.68
C ARG A 225 -10.08 1.74 7.26
N HIS A 226 -10.65 2.57 6.37
CA HIS A 226 -10.03 3.83 5.96
C HIS A 226 -10.34 4.92 6.98
N HIS A 227 -9.31 5.69 7.37
CA HIS A 227 -9.47 6.82 8.30
C HIS A 227 -10.26 7.99 7.69
N ASP A 228 -10.27 8.09 6.36
CA ASP A 228 -10.90 9.17 5.60
C ASP A 228 -11.74 8.58 4.47
N VAL A 229 -12.99 9.05 4.37
CA VAL A 229 -13.93 8.67 3.32
C VAL A 229 -13.45 9.07 1.93
N ALA A 230 -12.67 10.15 1.80
CA ALA A 230 -12.13 10.59 0.51
C ALA A 230 -11.22 9.52 -0.13
N VAL A 231 -10.60 8.65 0.68
CA VAL A 231 -9.83 7.50 0.18
C VAL A 231 -10.74 6.46 -0.46
N SER A 232 -11.90 6.20 0.15
CA SER A 232 -12.90 5.26 -0.37
C SER A 232 -13.62 5.80 -1.62
N LEU A 233 -13.85 7.10 -1.70
CA LEU A 233 -14.49 7.72 -2.87
C LEU A 233 -13.69 7.52 -4.16
N ARG A 234 -12.36 7.37 -4.08
CA ARG A 234 -11.49 7.11 -5.24
C ARG A 234 -11.85 5.84 -6.00
N TYR A 235 -12.52 4.88 -5.37
CA TYR A 235 -12.97 3.64 -6.02
C TYR A 235 -14.23 3.85 -6.87
N TYR A 236 -15.07 4.85 -6.56
CA TYR A 236 -16.27 5.16 -7.36
C TYR A 236 -15.95 6.00 -8.60
N VAL A 237 -14.88 6.80 -8.54
CA VAL A 237 -14.44 7.66 -9.65
C VAL A 237 -13.88 6.84 -10.82
N GLN A 238 -13.65 5.54 -10.64
CA GLN A 238 -13.23 4.62 -11.70
C GLN A 238 -14.41 4.11 -12.54
N THR A 239 -15.39 4.98 -12.81
CA THR A 239 -16.59 4.65 -13.58
C THR A 239 -16.21 4.34 -15.03
N THR A 240 -16.63 3.19 -15.54
CA THR A 240 -16.52 2.85 -16.96
C THR A 240 -17.78 3.29 -17.73
N GLU A 241 -17.71 3.31 -19.06
CA GLU A 241 -18.92 3.55 -19.89
C GLU A 241 -20.00 2.48 -19.64
N ASP A 242 -19.60 1.25 -19.33
CA ASP A 242 -20.50 0.16 -18.96
C ASP A 242 -21.25 0.45 -17.66
N ASP A 243 -20.58 1.03 -16.65
CA ASP A 243 -21.21 1.41 -15.40
C ASP A 243 -22.31 2.47 -15.64
N ILE A 244 -22.02 3.47 -16.48
CA ILE A 244 -22.99 4.51 -16.86
C ILE A 244 -24.18 3.87 -17.58
N THR A 245 -23.91 2.99 -18.56
CA THR A 245 -24.95 2.31 -19.33
C THR A 245 -25.83 1.43 -18.44
N SER A 246 -25.23 0.67 -17.52
CA SER A 246 -25.94 -0.16 -16.55
C SER A 246 -26.83 0.65 -15.61
N VAL A 247 -26.35 1.82 -15.15
CA VAL A 247 -27.15 2.71 -14.30
C VAL A 247 -28.31 3.29 -15.08
N MET A 248 -28.09 3.76 -16.31
CA MET A 248 -29.15 4.31 -17.15
C MET A 248 -30.18 3.25 -17.55
N ALA A 249 -29.75 2.00 -17.80
CA ALA A 249 -30.67 0.89 -18.08
C ALA A 249 -31.55 0.52 -16.88
N ARG A 250 -31.08 0.72 -15.63
CA ARG A 250 -31.88 0.54 -14.41
C ARG A 250 -32.82 1.72 -14.12
N PHE A 251 -32.55 2.88 -14.74
CA PHE A 251 -33.37 4.07 -14.59
C PHE A 251 -34.57 4.08 -15.54
N ALA A 252 -34.49 3.38 -16.66
CA ALA A 252 -35.59 3.13 -17.60
C ALA A 252 -36.54 2.03 -17.09
#